data_AF-A0A031K1W3-F1
#
_entry.id   AF-A0A031K1W3-F1
#
_cell.length_a   1.000
_cell.length_b   1.000
_cell.length_c   1.000
_cell.angle_alpha   90.00
_cell.angle_beta   90.00
_cell.angle_gamma   90.00
#
_symmetry.space_group_name_H-M   'P 1'
#
loop_
_entity.id
_entity.type
_entity.pdbx_description
1 polymer ?
#
loop_
_entity_poly.entity_id
_entity_poly.type
_entity_poly.pdbx_seq_one_letter_code
_entity_poly.pdbx_strand_id
1 'polypeptide(L)'
;MALLDSLLGPVTRIIDKVVPDPEARDRAKLELLKLENTQELEMLQASLSAIVAEANSADPWTSRARPSFLYVMYLVILWALPMGVVAAFNPGLAKAIGAGMNGYLAGIPEPLYALFGTGYLGYSAMRQWGKTKGSDR
;
A
#
# COMPACT_ATOMS: atom_id res chain seq x y z
N MET A 1 2.53 21.12 3.37
CA MET A 1 3.91 21.12 3.87
C MET A 1 4.62 22.40 3.42
N ALA A 2 5.57 22.38 2.49
CA ALA A 2 6.47 23.53 2.22
C ALA A 2 5.80 24.88 1.90
N LEU A 3 4.62 24.89 1.27
CA LEU A 3 3.94 26.13 0.87
C LEU A 3 3.19 26.79 2.04
N LEU A 4 2.62 26.02 2.97
CA LEU A 4 1.93 26.53 4.16
C LEU A 4 2.94 27.06 5.19
N ASP A 5 3.99 26.28 5.49
CA ASP A 5 5.11 26.71 6.34
C ASP A 5 5.73 28.02 5.86
N SER A 6 5.84 28.20 4.54
CA SER A 6 6.39 29.42 3.93
C SER A 6 5.49 30.66 4.07
N LEU A 7 4.18 30.46 4.26
CA LEU A 7 3.18 31.53 4.41
C LEU A 7 2.92 31.89 5.87
N LEU A 8 3.15 30.97 6.82
CA LEU A 8 3.01 31.24 8.25
C LEU A 8 3.95 32.33 8.77
N GLY A 9 5.21 32.31 8.34
CA GLY A 9 6.19 33.33 8.73
C GLY A 9 5.78 34.76 8.32
N PRO A 10 5.36 35.00 7.08
CA PRO A 10 4.78 36.27 6.65
C PRO A 10 3.50 36.68 7.40
N VAL A 11 2.56 35.75 7.61
CA VAL A 11 1.27 36.06 8.26
C VAL A 11 1.45 36.38 9.75
N THR A 12 2.31 35.66 10.46
CA THR A 12 2.65 35.97 11.86
C THR A 12 3.30 37.34 12.01
N ARG A 13 4.16 37.77 11.07
CA ARG A 13 4.70 39.14 11.03
C ARG A 13 3.66 40.21 10.73
N ILE A 14 2.63 39.89 9.95
CA ILE A 14 1.51 40.80 9.71
C ILE A 14 0.69 40.95 10.99
N ILE A 15 0.41 39.85 11.69
CA ILE A 15 -0.27 39.87 13.01
C ILE A 15 0.53 40.72 14.00
N ASP A 16 1.86 40.60 14.02
CA ASP A 16 2.75 41.42 14.87
C ASP A 16 2.70 42.93 14.56
N LYS A 17 2.43 43.31 13.31
CA LYS A 17 2.36 44.71 12.86
C LYS A 17 0.98 45.33 12.98
N VAL A 18 -0.07 44.53 12.87
CA VAL A 18 -1.47 45.00 12.80
C VAL A 18 -2.14 44.97 14.17
N VAL A 19 -1.76 44.05 15.06
CA VAL A 19 -2.36 43.91 16.40
C VAL A 19 -1.45 44.54 17.46
N PRO A 20 -1.81 45.70 18.03
CA PRO A 20 -0.96 46.42 18.98
C PRO A 20 -1.00 45.85 20.40
N ASP A 21 -2.11 45.19 20.76
CA ASP A 21 -2.30 44.57 22.07
C ASP A 21 -1.61 43.20 22.14
N PRO A 22 -0.66 42.98 23.07
CA PRO A 22 0.09 41.73 23.16
C PRO A 22 -0.79 40.51 23.45
N GLU A 23 -1.86 40.65 24.23
CA GLU A 23 -2.77 39.52 24.50
C GLU A 23 -3.59 39.14 23.26
N ALA A 24 -4.17 40.11 22.56
CA ALA A 24 -4.93 39.86 21.33
C ALA A 24 -4.05 39.24 20.22
N ARG A 25 -2.78 39.65 20.16
CA ARG A 25 -1.80 39.12 19.20
C ARG A 25 -1.47 37.64 19.45
N ASP A 26 -1.24 37.28 20.72
CA ASP A 26 -0.91 35.91 21.09
C ASP A 26 -2.12 34.99 20.89
N ARG A 27 -3.34 35.47 21.16
CA ARG A 27 -4.59 34.75 20.84
C ARG A 27 -4.74 34.51 19.33
N ALA A 28 -4.49 35.52 18.50
CA ALA A 28 -4.58 35.39 17.04
C ALA A 28 -3.55 34.38 16.48
N LYS A 29 -2.31 34.35 17.02
CA LYS A 29 -1.32 33.33 16.66
C LYS A 29 -1.74 31.93 17.08
N LEU A 30 -2.35 31.79 18.26
CA LEU A 30 -2.84 30.52 18.78
C LEU A 30 -4.03 29.99 17.96
N GLU A 31 -4.95 30.87 17.54
CA GLU A 31 -6.01 30.53 16.60
C GLU A 31 -5.47 30.11 15.23
N LEU A 32 -4.45 30.81 14.71
CA LEU A 32 -3.83 30.47 13.44
C LEU A 32 -3.15 29.08 13.48
N LEU A 33 -2.43 28.77 14.56
CA LEU A 33 -1.86 27.44 14.80
C LEU A 33 -2.94 26.35 14.94
N LYS A 34 -4.08 26.67 15.58
CA LYS A 34 -5.21 25.73 15.67
C LYS A 34 -5.83 25.45 14.31
N LEU A 35 -6.05 26.48 13.50
CA LEU A 35 -6.60 26.35 12.15
C LEU A 35 -5.69 25.52 11.24
N GLU A 36 -4.37 25.72 11.32
CA GLU A 36 -3.38 24.90 10.63
C GLU A 36 -3.48 23.43 11.06
N ASN A 37 -3.47 23.15 12.37
CA ASN A 37 -3.62 21.78 12.87
C ASN A 37 -4.94 21.13 12.40
N THR A 38 -6.06 21.86 12.39
CA THR A 38 -7.34 21.35 11.88
C THR A 38 -7.26 21.02 10.39
N GLN A 39 -6.67 21.91 9.59
CA GLN A 39 -6.51 21.68 8.15
C GLN A 39 -5.57 20.50 7.86
N GLU A 40 -4.49 20.35 8.62
CA GLU A 40 -3.58 19.20 8.53
C GLU A 40 -4.30 17.89 8.86
N LEU A 41 -5.14 17.89 9.89
CA LEU A 41 -5.97 16.74 10.26
C LEU A 41 -6.98 16.40 9.15
N GLU A 42 -7.64 17.39 8.56
CA GLU A 42 -8.57 17.19 7.44
C GLU A 42 -7.87 16.63 6.20
N MET A 43 -6.68 17.16 5.85
CA MET A 43 -5.88 16.64 4.75
C MET A 43 -5.40 15.21 5.02
N LEU A 44 -5.00 14.91 6.25
CA LEU A 44 -4.61 13.56 6.65
C LEU A 44 -5.81 12.61 6.55
N GLN A 45 -6.98 12.99 7.07
CA GLN A 45 -8.21 12.21 6.92
C GLN A 45 -8.59 11.99 5.46
N ALA A 46 -8.48 13.01 4.61
CA ALA A 46 -8.74 12.88 3.18
C ALA A 46 -7.76 11.88 2.53
N SER A 47 -6.47 11.94 2.88
CA SER A 47 -5.46 10.99 2.37
C SER A 47 -5.69 9.54 2.84
N LEU A 48 -6.23 9.38 4.04
CA LEU A 48 -6.54 8.07 4.62
C LEU A 48 -7.94 7.58 4.24
N SER A 49 -8.81 8.44 3.72
CA SER A 49 -10.22 8.12 3.45
C SER A 49 -10.38 6.93 2.51
N ALA A 50 -9.55 6.85 1.47
CA ALA A 50 -9.54 5.72 0.54
C ALA A 50 -9.12 4.40 1.21
N ILE A 51 -8.10 4.45 2.08
CA ILE A 51 -7.62 3.28 2.84
C ILE A 51 -8.69 2.82 3.84
N VAL A 52 -9.34 3.76 4.53
CA VAL A 52 -10.41 3.47 5.49
C VAL A 52 -11.66 2.96 4.76
N ALA A 53 -11.97 3.46 3.57
CA ALA A 53 -13.07 2.97 2.74
C ALA A 53 -12.80 1.55 2.23
N GLU A 54 -11.58 1.25 1.74
CA GLU A 54 -11.18 -0.11 1.35
C GLU A 54 -11.23 -1.07 2.56
N ALA A 55 -10.72 -0.65 3.72
CA ALA A 55 -10.73 -1.44 4.95
C ALA A 55 -12.15 -1.76 5.46
N ASN A 56 -13.10 -0.83 5.27
CA ASN A 56 -14.52 -1.03 5.62
C ASN A 56 -15.34 -1.72 4.52
N SER A 57 -14.72 -2.12 3.41
CA SER A 57 -15.41 -2.83 2.34
C SER A 57 -16.02 -4.14 2.86
N ALA A 58 -17.27 -4.42 2.47
CA ALA A 58 -17.95 -5.66 2.80
C ALA A 58 -17.32 -6.90 2.12
N ASP A 59 -16.53 -6.68 1.06
CA ASP A 59 -15.77 -7.73 0.38
C ASP A 59 -14.53 -8.13 1.23
N PRO A 60 -14.41 -9.41 1.65
CA PRO A 60 -13.27 -9.90 2.42
C PRO A 60 -11.92 -9.78 1.69
N TRP A 61 -11.91 -9.73 0.35
CA TRP A 61 -10.66 -9.61 -0.42
C TRP A 61 -10.19 -8.16 -0.54
N THR A 62 -11.12 -7.20 -0.56
CA THR A 62 -10.82 -5.76 -0.56
C THR A 62 -10.48 -5.23 0.84
N SER A 63 -11.20 -5.68 1.87
CA SER A 63 -10.94 -5.28 3.27
C SER A 63 -9.64 -5.84 3.83
N ARG A 64 -9.13 -6.94 3.25
CA ARG A 64 -7.85 -7.52 3.64
C ARG A 64 -6.71 -6.92 2.81
N ALA A 65 -5.88 -6.13 3.47
CA ALA A 65 -4.65 -5.57 2.88
C ALA A 65 -3.57 -6.61 2.51
N ARG A 66 -3.87 -7.92 2.51
CA ARG A 66 -2.91 -8.97 2.18
C ARG A 66 -2.85 -9.17 0.67
N PRO A 67 -1.67 -9.06 0.03
CA PRO A 67 -1.53 -9.34 -1.39
C PRO A 67 -2.06 -10.75 -1.70
N SER A 68 -2.96 -10.87 -2.68
CA SER A 68 -3.56 -12.15 -3.07
C SER A 68 -2.53 -13.23 -3.39
N PHE A 69 -1.35 -12.81 -3.87
CA PHE A 69 -0.18 -13.66 -4.07
C PHE A 69 0.25 -14.47 -2.83
N LEU A 70 0.12 -13.93 -1.62
CA LEU A 70 0.43 -14.67 -0.40
C LEU A 70 -0.44 -15.92 -0.23
N TYR A 71 -1.72 -15.86 -0.63
CA TYR A 71 -2.60 -17.04 -0.59
C TYR A 71 -2.14 -18.13 -1.55
N VAL A 72 -1.60 -17.76 -2.71
CA VAL A 72 -1.00 -18.73 -3.66
C VAL A 72 0.21 -19.41 -3.03
N MET A 73 1.08 -18.66 -2.35
CA MET A 73 2.23 -19.23 -1.65
C MET A 73 1.80 -20.17 -0.52
N TYR A 74 0.77 -19.81 0.25
CA TYR A 74 0.22 -20.70 1.26
C TYR A 74 -0.34 -21.98 0.67
N LEU A 75 -1.03 -21.92 -0.47
CA LEU A 75 -1.48 -23.13 -1.17
C LEU A 75 -0.31 -24.03 -1.57
N VAL A 76 0.76 -23.47 -2.16
CA VAL A 76 1.95 -24.23 -2.55
C VAL A 76 2.61 -24.91 -1.34
N ILE A 77 2.76 -24.19 -0.22
CA ILE A 77 3.36 -24.73 1.00
C ILE A 77 2.46 -25.79 1.63
N LEU A 78 1.16 -25.51 1.77
CA LEU A 78 0.21 -26.43 2.40
C LEU A 78 -0.04 -27.67 1.55
N TRP A 79 0.21 -27.62 0.23
CA TRP A 79 0.20 -28.79 -0.65
C TRP A 79 1.24 -29.85 -0.26
N ALA A 80 2.28 -29.48 0.50
CA ALA A 80 3.24 -30.45 1.04
C ALA A 80 2.60 -31.38 2.08
N LEU A 81 1.56 -30.96 2.80
CA LEU A 81 0.89 -31.79 3.81
C LEU A 81 0.19 -33.02 3.21
N PRO A 82 -0.73 -32.90 2.24
CA PRO A 82 -1.34 -34.07 1.61
C PRO A 82 -0.30 -34.93 0.88
N MET A 83 0.71 -34.32 0.25
CA MET A 83 1.81 -35.09 -0.36
C MET A 83 2.64 -35.86 0.66
N GLY A 84 2.86 -35.32 1.87
CA GLY A 84 3.50 -36.01 2.97
C GLY A 84 2.69 -37.21 3.46
N VAL A 85 1.36 -37.08 3.53
CA VAL A 85 0.46 -38.20 3.84
C VAL A 85 0.56 -39.28 2.76
N VAL A 86 0.47 -38.91 1.48
CA VAL A 86 0.63 -39.87 0.36
C VAL A 86 1.99 -40.56 0.42
N ALA A 87 3.06 -39.83 0.73
CA ALA A 87 4.40 -40.39 0.86
C ALA A 87 4.52 -41.39 2.01
N ALA A 88 3.82 -41.17 3.13
CA ALA A 88 3.81 -42.09 4.26
C ALA A 88 3.16 -43.45 3.94
N PHE A 89 2.09 -43.46 3.14
CA PHE A 89 1.37 -44.69 2.78
C PHE A 89 1.85 -45.33 1.47
N ASN A 90 2.28 -44.54 0.49
CA ASN A 90 2.77 -45.02 -0.80
C ASN A 90 3.90 -44.09 -1.33
N PRO A 91 5.15 -44.35 -0.93
CA PRO A 91 6.30 -43.57 -1.38
C PRO A 91 6.50 -43.59 -2.90
N GLY A 92 6.15 -44.69 -3.57
CA GLY A 92 6.28 -44.83 -5.02
C GLY A 92 5.35 -43.90 -5.78
N LEU A 93 4.08 -43.85 -5.36
CA LEU A 93 3.09 -42.92 -5.90
C LEU A 93 3.50 -41.46 -5.66
N ALA A 94 3.96 -41.13 -4.45
CA ALA A 94 4.42 -39.78 -4.14
C ALA A 94 5.58 -39.32 -5.05
N LYS A 95 6.56 -40.21 -5.30
CA LYS A 95 7.66 -39.94 -6.24
C LYS A 95 7.16 -39.74 -7.67
N ALA A 96 6.23 -40.58 -8.14
CA ALA A 96 5.67 -40.45 -9.48
C ALA A 96 4.93 -39.11 -9.68
N ILE A 97 4.13 -38.69 -8.69
CA ILE A 97 3.45 -37.39 -8.68
C ILE A 97 4.49 -36.25 -8.71
N GLY A 98 5.48 -36.29 -7.82
CA GLY A 98 6.52 -35.27 -7.78
C GLY A 98 7.32 -35.15 -9.08
N ALA A 99 7.67 -36.29 -9.69
CA ALA A 99 8.34 -36.32 -10.99
C ALA A 99 7.47 -35.74 -12.11
N GLY A 100 6.18 -36.10 -12.15
CA GLY A 100 5.23 -35.56 -13.12
C GLY A 100 5.03 -34.04 -12.98
N MET A 101 4.88 -33.55 -11.75
CA MET A 101 4.76 -32.11 -11.47
C MET A 101 6.01 -31.33 -11.87
N ASN A 102 7.20 -31.82 -11.50
CA ASN A 102 8.47 -31.20 -11.91
C ASN A 102 8.65 -31.23 -13.42
N GLY A 103 8.32 -32.34 -14.09
CA GLY A 103 8.39 -32.45 -15.54
C GLY A 103 7.46 -31.47 -16.24
N TYR A 104 6.22 -31.32 -15.76
CA TYR A 104 5.28 -30.33 -16.30
C TYR A 104 5.81 -28.90 -16.14
N LEU A 105 6.25 -28.52 -14.94
CA LEU A 105 6.74 -27.16 -14.67
C LEU A 105 8.03 -26.84 -15.42
N ALA A 106 8.98 -27.78 -15.47
CA ALA A 106 10.21 -27.63 -16.25
C ALA A 106 9.95 -27.62 -17.78
N GLY A 107 8.83 -28.20 -18.22
CA GLY A 107 8.38 -28.15 -19.60
C GLY A 107 7.81 -26.79 -20.02
N ILE A 108 7.52 -25.88 -19.08
CA ILE A 108 7.07 -24.52 -19.39
C ILE A 108 8.29 -23.69 -19.82
N PRO A 109 8.29 -23.10 -21.03
CA PRO A 109 9.42 -22.32 -21.51
C PRO A 109 9.77 -21.15 -20.60
N GLU A 110 11.05 -20.97 -20.31
CA GLU A 110 11.57 -19.82 -19.55
C GLU A 110 11.08 -18.46 -20.07
N PRO A 111 10.95 -18.22 -21.40
CA PRO A 111 10.40 -16.96 -21.91
C PRO A 111 9.00 -16.62 -21.39
N LEU A 112 8.16 -17.60 -21.04
CA LEU A 112 6.84 -17.34 -20.46
C LEU A 112 6.96 -16.84 -19.01
N TYR A 113 7.89 -17.39 -18.23
CA TYR A 113 8.18 -16.89 -16.88
C TYR A 113 8.78 -15.49 -16.92
N ALA A 114 9.68 -15.22 -17.87
CA ALA A 114 10.24 -13.89 -18.10
C ALA A 114 9.15 -12.90 -18.53
N LEU A 115 8.24 -13.28 -19.43
CA LEU A 115 7.11 -12.45 -19.85
C LEU A 115 6.18 -12.13 -18.66
N PHE A 116 5.86 -13.12 -17.84
CA PHE A 116 5.06 -12.92 -16.63
C PHE A 116 5.73 -11.96 -15.64
N GLY A 117 7.02 -12.19 -15.34
CA GLY A 117 7.80 -11.35 -14.42
C GLY A 117 7.96 -9.91 -14.92
N THR A 118 8.28 -9.73 -16.21
CA THR A 118 8.41 -8.40 -16.83
C THR A 118 7.06 -7.67 -16.86
N GLY A 119 5.95 -8.36 -17.16
CA GLY A 119 4.61 -7.76 -17.09
C GLY A 119 4.23 -7.29 -15.68
N TYR A 120 4.52 -8.10 -14.65
CA TYR A 120 4.23 -7.75 -13.25
C TYR A 120 5.08 -6.56 -12.77
N LEU A 121 6.38 -6.57 -13.08
CA LEU A 121 7.28 -5.46 -12.77
C LEU A 121 6.91 -4.19 -13.55
N GLY A 122 6.56 -4.31 -14.83
CA GLY A 122 6.11 -3.20 -15.66
C GLY A 122 4.82 -2.56 -15.11
N TYR A 123 3.83 -3.37 -14.73
CA TYR A 123 2.59 -2.88 -14.12
C TYR A 123 2.84 -2.14 -12.80
N SER A 124 3.65 -2.72 -11.91
CA SER A 124 3.98 -2.08 -10.62
C SER A 124 4.77 -0.78 -10.80
N ALA A 125 5.72 -0.75 -11.75
CA ALA A 125 6.46 0.45 -12.12
C ALA A 125 5.54 1.54 -12.69
N MET A 126 4.64 1.19 -13.62
CA MET A 126 3.67 2.15 -14.19
C MET A 126 2.75 2.74 -13.12
N ARG A 127 2.26 1.90 -12.19
CA ARG A 127 1.40 2.36 -11.08
C ARG A 127 2.14 3.29 -10.11
N GLN A 128 3.42 3.03 -9.83
CA GLN A 128 4.24 3.94 -9.02
C GLN A 128 4.53 5.25 -9.75
N TRP A 129 4.77 5.18 -11.05
CA TRP A 129 4.98 6.36 -11.89
C TRP A 129 3.73 7.25 -11.96
N GLY A 130 2.53 6.67 -12.08
CA GLY A 130 1.27 7.42 -12.03
C GLY A 130 1.09 8.19 -10.72
N LYS A 131 1.45 7.56 -9.59
CA LYS A 131 1.44 8.19 -8.26
C LYS A 131 2.45 9.35 -8.14
N THR A 132 3.68 9.16 -8.61
CA THR A 132 4.71 10.21 -8.51
C THR A 132 4.44 11.39 -9.44
N LYS A 133 3.83 11.16 -10.61
CA LYS A 133 3.38 12.23 -11.52
C LYS A 133 2.04 12.88 -11.15
N GLY A 134 1.32 12.33 -10.17
CA GLY A 134 0.02 12.85 -9.74
C GLY A 134 -1.12 12.66 -10.74
N SER A 135 -0.99 11.74 -11.70
CA SER A 135 -2.09 11.40 -12.62
C SER A 135 -3.14 10.49 -11.97
N ASP A 136 -2.75 9.77 -10.90
CA ASP A 136 -3.62 8.87 -10.12
C ASP A 136 -4.16 9.57 -8.85
N ARG A 137 -4.65 10.81 -8.97
CA ARG A 137 -5.43 11.47 -7.92
C ARG A 137 -6.92 11.30 -8.15
#